data_AF-A0A385DB74-F1
#
_entry.id   AF-A0A385DB74-F1
#
_cell.length_a   1.000
_cell.length_b   1.000
_cell.length_c   1.000
_cell.angle_alpha   90.00
_cell.angle_beta   90.00
_cell.angle_gamma   90.00
#
_symmetry.space_group_name_H-M   'P 1'
#
loop_
_entity.id
_entity.type
_entity.pdbx_description
1 polymer ?
#
loop_
_entity_poly.entity_id
_entity_poly.type
_entity_poly.pdbx_seq_one_letter_code
_entity_poly.pdbx_strand_id
1 'polypeptide(L)'
;MPHPPHTPDGTPPDPAESHRANLPLPPPEPVDPDLGPELAPGERPERQLPVLVAISLGGGLGAAIRYGAIMVWPTPAGAFPWTILAVNVAGCAGMGMLMALLTEGWPDAPRLARPFLGTGMLGGFTTFSTYAVDAQTLFDGGSPGRALGYLALTVAAALAAVVGASWLTRSAVRLGRAEGSPA
;
A
#
# COMPACT_ATOMS: atom_id res chain seq x y z
N MET A 1 -22.71 30.09 -38.13
CA MET A 1 -23.10 29.92 -36.71
C MET A 1 -23.50 28.45 -36.52
N PRO A 2 -22.93 27.71 -35.55
CA PRO A 2 -23.38 26.35 -35.28
C PRO A 2 -24.77 26.40 -34.60
N HIS A 3 -25.71 25.60 -35.09
CA HIS A 3 -27.04 25.43 -34.48
C HIS A 3 -26.91 24.71 -33.13
N PRO A 4 -27.65 25.12 -32.08
CA PRO A 4 -27.66 24.40 -30.81
C PRO A 4 -28.40 23.06 -30.94
N PRO A 5 -28.00 22.01 -30.20
CA PRO A 5 -28.72 20.75 -30.17
C PRO A 5 -30.09 20.93 -29.49
N HIS A 6 -31.16 20.55 -30.21
CA HIS A 6 -32.51 20.51 -29.66
C HIS A 6 -32.71 19.20 -28.89
N THR A 7 -33.25 19.30 -27.68
CA THR A 7 -33.83 18.16 -26.95
C THR A 7 -35.05 17.64 -27.72
N PRO A 8 -35.37 16.34 -27.68
CA PRO A 8 -36.50 15.76 -28.42
C PRO A 8 -37.88 16.38 -28.07
N ASP A 9 -37.98 17.07 -26.94
CA ASP A 9 -39.22 17.61 -26.36
C ASP A 9 -39.28 19.16 -26.36
N GLY A 10 -38.34 19.84 -27.04
CA GLY A 10 -38.38 21.30 -27.23
C GLY A 10 -38.18 22.16 -25.97
N THR A 11 -37.95 21.55 -24.81
CA THR A 11 -37.62 22.25 -23.57
C THR A 11 -36.14 22.67 -23.57
N PRO A 12 -35.81 23.92 -23.19
CA PRO A 12 -34.42 24.36 -23.10
C PRO A 12 -33.63 23.43 -22.16
N PRO A 13 -32.42 22.98 -22.53
CA PRO A 13 -31.61 22.16 -21.64
C PRO A 13 -31.34 22.91 -20.34
N ASP A 14 -31.42 22.19 -19.21
CA ASP A 14 -31.18 22.75 -17.89
C ASP A 14 -29.81 23.46 -17.86
N PRO A 15 -29.74 24.76 -17.48
CA PRO A 15 -28.49 25.50 -17.32
C PRO A 15 -27.47 24.76 -16.44
N ALA A 16 -27.92 24.01 -15.44
CA ALA A 16 -27.05 23.23 -14.57
C ALA A 16 -26.45 22.00 -15.27
N GLU A 17 -27.19 21.39 -16.19
CA GLU A 17 -26.76 20.20 -16.93
C GLU A 17 -25.79 20.56 -18.06
N SER A 18 -26.05 21.68 -18.75
CA SER A 18 -25.13 22.24 -19.75
C SER A 18 -23.82 22.75 -19.14
N HIS A 19 -23.84 23.24 -17.89
CA HIS A 19 -22.64 23.60 -17.16
C HIS A 19 -21.82 22.37 -16.75
N ARG A 20 -22.46 21.29 -16.25
CA ARG A 20 -21.79 20.04 -15.88
C ARG A 20 -21.17 19.31 -17.07
N ALA A 21 -21.82 19.34 -18.24
CA ALA A 21 -21.31 18.75 -19.47
C ALA A 21 -20.04 19.45 -20.00
N ASN A 22 -19.80 20.71 -19.58
CA ASN A 22 -18.65 21.51 -19.97
C ASN A 22 -17.57 21.59 -18.88
N LEU A 23 -17.74 20.90 -17.75
CA LEU A 23 -16.67 20.81 -16.76
C LEU A 23 -15.56 19.88 -17.29
N PRO A 24 -14.29 20.31 -17.22
CA PRO A 24 -13.17 19.41 -17.48
C PRO A 24 -13.31 18.16 -16.61
N LEU A 25 -13.22 16.98 -17.22
CA LEU A 25 -13.26 15.74 -16.44
C LEU A 25 -12.07 15.78 -15.47
N PRO A 26 -12.28 15.47 -14.17
CA PRO A 26 -11.17 15.40 -13.25
C PRO A 26 -10.16 14.40 -13.79
N PRO A 27 -8.84 14.70 -13.70
CA PRO A 27 -7.83 13.73 -14.09
C PRO A 27 -8.09 12.43 -13.29
N PRO A 28 -8.01 11.24 -13.92
CA PRO A 28 -8.19 9.99 -13.19
C PRO A 28 -7.13 9.91 -12.09
N GLU A 29 -7.55 10.02 -10.83
CA GLU A 29 -6.65 9.86 -9.70
C GLU A 29 -6.15 8.40 -9.65
N PRO A 30 -4.84 8.15 -9.50
CA PRO A 30 -4.33 6.83 -9.23
C PRO A 30 -4.92 6.30 -7.91
N VAL A 31 -5.62 5.18 -7.96
CA VAL A 31 -6.28 4.55 -6.79
C VAL A 31 -5.26 3.95 -5.79
N ASP A 32 -4.05 3.66 -6.27
CA ASP A 32 -2.98 3.01 -5.50
C ASP A 32 -1.80 3.98 -5.30
N PRO A 33 -1.41 4.30 -4.05
CA PRO A 33 -0.29 5.19 -3.75
C PRO A 33 1.07 4.67 -4.25
N ASP A 34 1.19 3.37 -4.54
CA ASP A 34 2.38 2.77 -5.11
C ASP A 34 2.45 2.91 -6.64
N LEU A 35 1.31 3.18 -7.29
CA LEU A 35 1.26 3.53 -8.71
C LEU A 35 1.62 5.01 -8.87
N GLY A 36 2.85 5.28 -9.32
CA GLY A 36 3.26 6.64 -9.67
C GLY A 36 2.36 7.24 -10.76
N PRO A 37 2.26 8.58 -10.86
CA PRO A 37 1.40 9.28 -11.83
C PRO A 37 1.70 8.96 -13.29
N GLU A 38 2.86 8.36 -13.56
CA GLU A 38 3.25 7.93 -14.89
C GLU A 38 2.57 6.63 -15.35
N LEU A 39 1.97 5.85 -14.44
CA LEU A 39 1.24 4.61 -14.76
C LEU A 39 -0.24 4.85 -15.12
N ALA A 40 -0.56 6.02 -15.69
CA ALA A 40 -1.91 6.38 -16.07
C ALA A 40 -2.54 5.32 -17.02
N PRO A 41 -3.85 5.03 -16.90
CA PRO A 41 -4.53 4.10 -17.80
C PRO A 41 -4.33 4.49 -19.27
N GLY A 42 -3.67 3.63 -20.05
CA GLY A 42 -3.42 3.86 -21.48
C GLY A 42 -1.94 3.95 -21.91
N GLU A 43 -0.97 3.83 -20.99
CA GLU A 43 0.44 3.70 -21.39
C GLU A 43 0.72 2.37 -22.13
N ARG A 44 1.67 2.38 -23.08
CA ARG A 44 2.07 1.19 -23.84
C ARG A 44 2.64 0.12 -22.90
N PRO A 45 2.29 -1.18 -23.06
CA PRO A 45 2.76 -2.27 -22.20
C PRO A 45 4.29 -2.32 -22.02
N GLU A 46 5.03 -1.94 -23.05
CA GLU A 46 6.50 -1.94 -23.08
C GLU A 46 7.12 -0.98 -22.06
N ARG A 47 6.43 0.11 -21.69
CA ARG A 47 6.88 1.05 -20.64
C ARG A 47 6.64 0.51 -19.22
N GLN A 48 5.76 -0.47 -19.06
CA GLN A 48 5.39 -1.05 -17.75
C GLN A 48 6.21 -2.28 -17.38
N LEU A 49 6.88 -2.91 -18.35
CA LEU A 49 7.68 -4.10 -18.12
C LEU A 49 8.74 -3.92 -17.01
N PRO A 50 9.50 -2.79 -16.94
CA PRO A 50 10.47 -2.60 -15.86
C PRO A 50 9.83 -2.54 -14.47
N VAL A 51 8.63 -1.96 -14.36
CA VAL A 51 7.86 -1.88 -13.11
C VAL A 51 7.39 -3.27 -12.71
N LEU A 52 6.82 -4.04 -13.64
CA LEU A 52 6.37 -5.40 -13.38
C LEU A 52 7.52 -6.32 -12.94
N VAL A 53 8.69 -6.21 -13.59
CA VAL A 53 9.89 -6.96 -13.22
C VAL A 53 10.34 -6.55 -11.81
N ALA A 54 10.36 -5.25 -11.51
CA ALA A 54 10.71 -4.75 -10.18
C ALA A 54 9.76 -5.28 -9.09
N ILE A 55 8.44 -5.20 -9.29
CA ILE A 55 7.44 -5.75 -8.36
C ILE A 55 7.64 -7.25 -8.19
N SER A 56 7.85 -7.99 -9.29
CA SER A 56 8.00 -9.45 -9.26
C SER A 56 9.24 -9.90 -8.50
N LEU A 57 10.38 -9.24 -8.73
CA LEU A 57 11.63 -9.53 -8.02
C LEU A 57 11.53 -9.17 -6.54
N GLY A 58 10.98 -7.99 -6.23
CA GLY A 58 10.72 -7.58 -4.85
C GLY A 58 9.79 -8.55 -4.14
N GLY A 59 8.66 -8.89 -4.77
CA GLY A 59 7.65 -9.82 -4.25
C GLY A 59 8.19 -11.21 -3.97
N GLY A 60 8.96 -11.77 -4.91
CA GLY A 60 9.65 -13.04 -4.73
C GLY A 60 10.61 -13.01 -3.54
N LEU A 61 11.41 -11.95 -3.43
CA LEU A 61 12.34 -11.76 -2.30
C LEU A 61 11.60 -11.63 -0.96
N GLY A 62 10.55 -10.80 -0.90
CA GLY A 62 9.72 -10.62 0.29
C GLY A 62 9.10 -11.93 0.75
N ALA A 63 8.52 -12.70 -0.19
CA ALA A 63 7.93 -14.00 0.10
C ALA A 63 8.98 -15.01 0.61
N ALA A 64 10.18 -15.00 0.04
CA ALA A 64 11.28 -15.84 0.48
C ALA A 64 11.75 -15.49 1.90
N ILE A 65 11.84 -14.19 2.23
CA ILE A 65 12.17 -13.72 3.60
C ILE A 65 11.09 -14.15 4.59
N ARG A 66 9.81 -13.98 4.25
CA ARG A 66 8.69 -14.46 5.08
C ARG A 66 8.80 -15.96 5.31
N TYR A 67 9.04 -16.73 4.25
CA TYR A 67 9.18 -18.18 4.36
C TYR A 67 10.37 -18.56 5.26
N GLY A 68 11.50 -17.86 5.13
CA GLY A 68 12.64 -18.00 6.03
C GLY A 68 12.28 -17.73 7.50
N ALA A 69 11.49 -16.68 7.78
CA ALA A 69 11.02 -16.39 9.13
C ALA A 69 10.17 -17.52 9.71
N ILE A 70 9.30 -18.13 8.90
CA ILE A 70 8.49 -19.30 9.28
C ILE A 70 9.39 -20.51 9.60
N MET A 71 10.46 -20.72 8.83
CA MET A 71 11.40 -21.82 9.09
C MET A 71 12.21 -21.62 10.37
N VAL A 72 12.63 -20.39 10.66
CA VAL A 72 13.42 -20.07 11.86
C VAL A 72 12.55 -20.07 13.12
N TRP A 73 11.32 -19.58 13.02
CA TRP A 73 10.36 -19.53 14.11
C TRP A 73 9.03 -20.17 13.68
N PRO A 74 8.93 -21.50 13.68
CA PRO A 74 7.69 -22.17 13.31
C PRO A 74 6.62 -21.99 14.40
N THR A 75 5.36 -21.92 13.98
CA THR A 75 4.21 -21.92 14.89
C THR A 75 3.69 -23.35 15.06
N PRO A 76 3.74 -23.94 16.27
CA PRO A 76 3.14 -25.25 16.51
C PRO A 76 1.63 -25.25 16.30
N ALA A 77 1.05 -26.42 15.95
CA ALA A 77 -0.39 -26.55 15.79
C ALA A 77 -1.16 -26.14 17.06
N GLY A 78 -2.16 -25.28 16.92
CA GLY A 78 -2.96 -24.74 18.03
C GLY A 78 -2.25 -23.71 18.91
N ALA A 79 -0.98 -23.38 18.64
CA ALA A 79 -0.26 -22.31 19.30
C ALA A 79 -0.57 -20.95 18.66
N PHE A 80 -0.25 -19.87 19.38
CA PHE A 80 -0.47 -18.52 18.89
C PHE A 80 0.54 -18.17 17.77
N PRO A 81 0.11 -17.55 16.64
CA PRO A 81 0.90 -17.42 15.42
C PRO A 81 1.78 -16.16 15.45
N TRP A 82 2.74 -16.16 16.38
CA TRP A 82 3.63 -15.02 16.65
C TRP A 82 4.45 -14.61 15.43
N THR A 83 4.88 -15.58 14.62
CA THR A 83 5.74 -15.34 13.47
C THR A 83 5.02 -14.52 12.40
N ILE A 84 3.80 -14.91 12.04
CA ILE A 84 3.00 -14.17 11.05
C ILE A 84 2.56 -12.81 11.59
N LEU A 85 2.25 -12.70 12.88
CA LEU A 85 2.02 -11.40 13.53
C LEU A 85 3.25 -10.49 13.34
N ALA A 86 4.43 -10.97 13.72
CA ALA A 86 5.67 -10.20 13.64
C ALA A 86 6.01 -9.80 12.21
N VAL A 87 5.84 -10.71 11.25
CA VAL A 87 6.01 -10.44 9.81
C VAL A 87 5.09 -9.31 9.36
N ASN A 88 3.79 -9.40 9.65
CA ASN A 88 2.83 -8.37 9.23
C ASN A 88 3.11 -7.02 9.89
N VAL A 89 3.38 -7.01 11.20
CA VAL A 89 3.70 -5.77 11.95
C VAL A 89 5.00 -5.13 11.45
N ALA A 90 6.05 -5.92 11.24
CA ALA A 90 7.33 -5.42 10.73
C ALA A 90 7.19 -4.89 9.29
N GLY A 91 6.40 -5.57 8.44
CA GLY A 91 6.14 -5.12 7.08
C GLY A 91 5.34 -3.81 7.05
N CYS A 92 4.34 -3.69 7.92
CA CYS A 92 3.58 -2.46 8.11
C CYS A 92 4.45 -1.29 8.62
N ALA A 93 5.34 -1.53 9.59
CA ALA A 93 6.32 -0.54 10.02
C ALA A 93 7.23 -0.12 8.86
N GLY A 94 7.74 -1.10 8.10
CA GLY A 94 8.56 -0.88 6.90
C GLY A 94 7.83 -0.03 5.87
N MET A 95 6.54 -0.26 5.65
CA MET A 95 5.73 0.52 4.71
C MET A 95 5.55 1.97 5.17
N GLY A 96 5.26 2.18 6.45
CA GLY A 96 5.17 3.52 7.03
C GLY A 96 6.48 4.30 6.90
N MET A 97 7.61 3.65 7.19
CA MET A 97 8.95 4.24 7.01
C MET A 97 9.22 4.55 5.53
N LEU A 98 8.97 3.59 4.64
CA LEU A 98 9.21 3.73 3.20
C LEU A 98 8.45 4.92 2.62
N MET A 99 7.16 5.03 2.92
CA MET A 99 6.32 6.11 2.39
C MET A 99 6.73 7.48 2.92
N ALA A 100 7.11 7.57 4.21
CA ALA A 100 7.66 8.79 4.78
C ALA A 100 9.00 9.18 4.12
N LEU A 101 9.91 8.23 3.91
CA LEU A 101 11.19 8.50 3.23
C LEU A 101 10.98 8.93 1.78
N LEU A 102 10.16 8.23 1.01
CA LEU A 102 9.98 8.51 -0.41
C LEU A 102 9.14 9.76 -0.70
N THR A 103 8.42 10.27 0.30
CA THR A 103 7.63 11.52 0.17
C THR A 103 8.39 12.70 0.73
N GLU A 104 9.01 12.55 1.90
CA GLU A 104 9.64 13.65 2.61
C GLU A 104 11.15 13.55 2.62
N GLY A 105 11.80 12.39 2.63
CA GLY A 105 13.25 12.26 2.84
C GLY A 105 14.10 12.16 1.57
N TRP A 106 13.53 11.67 0.47
CA TRP A 106 14.30 11.24 -0.71
C TRP A 106 13.59 11.64 -2.01
N PRO A 107 13.59 12.93 -2.38
CA PRO A 107 12.89 13.44 -3.55
C PRO A 107 13.42 12.86 -4.87
N ASP A 108 14.71 12.52 -4.94
CA ASP A 108 15.36 11.93 -6.12
C ASP A 108 15.40 10.40 -6.09
N ALA A 109 14.52 9.76 -5.32
CA ALA A 109 14.49 8.30 -5.24
C ALA A 109 14.28 7.67 -6.63
N PRO A 110 14.96 6.55 -6.95
CA PRO A 110 14.78 5.88 -8.23
C PRO A 110 13.31 5.54 -8.49
N ARG A 111 12.83 5.74 -9.71
CA ARG A 111 11.43 5.47 -10.11
C ARG A 111 10.96 4.06 -9.73
N LEU A 112 11.86 3.07 -9.75
CA LEU A 112 11.54 1.68 -9.42
C LEU A 112 11.61 1.36 -7.92
N ALA A 113 12.05 2.29 -7.06
CA ALA A 113 12.17 2.04 -5.62
C ALA A 113 10.80 1.82 -4.96
N ARG A 114 9.80 2.65 -5.29
CA ARG A 114 8.41 2.48 -4.82
C ARG A 114 7.83 1.10 -5.18
N PRO A 115 7.75 0.72 -6.47
CA PRO A 115 7.17 -0.57 -6.85
C PRO A 115 8.00 -1.78 -6.38
N PHE A 116 9.34 -1.68 -6.34
CA PHE A 116 10.18 -2.78 -5.85
C PHE A 116 10.02 -2.98 -4.34
N LEU A 117 10.11 -1.92 -3.53
CA LEU A 117 10.12 -2.02 -2.07
C LEU A 117 8.71 -2.09 -1.47
N GLY A 118 7.78 -1.25 -1.94
CA GLY A 118 6.40 -1.18 -1.43
C GLY A 118 5.59 -2.38 -1.89
N THR A 119 5.04 -2.29 -3.10
CA THR A 119 4.18 -3.34 -3.67
C THR A 119 4.89 -4.69 -3.79
N GLY A 120 6.16 -4.68 -4.22
CA GLY A 120 6.97 -5.89 -4.36
C GLY A 120 7.36 -6.47 -3.00
N MET A 121 8.45 -5.99 -2.42
CA MET A 121 9.08 -6.62 -1.25
C MET A 121 8.21 -6.63 0.00
N LEU A 122 7.64 -5.48 0.41
CA LEU A 122 6.79 -5.42 1.60
C LEU A 122 5.44 -6.12 1.37
N GLY A 123 4.87 -5.99 0.18
CA GLY A 123 3.67 -6.75 -0.22
C GLY A 123 3.89 -8.27 -0.23
N GLY A 124 5.03 -8.74 -0.76
CA GLY A 124 5.42 -10.14 -0.75
C GLY A 124 5.82 -10.67 0.63
N PHE A 125 6.38 -9.81 1.48
CA PHE A 125 6.78 -10.15 2.85
C PHE A 125 5.56 -10.31 3.77
N THR A 126 4.59 -9.40 3.71
CA THR A 126 3.36 -9.50 4.51
C THR A 126 2.38 -10.52 3.92
N THR A 127 1.45 -11.04 4.74
CA THR A 127 0.44 -12.00 4.29
C THR A 127 -0.85 -11.89 5.08
N PHE A 128 -1.95 -11.61 4.37
CA PHE A 128 -3.29 -11.69 4.94
C PHE A 128 -3.86 -13.12 4.85
N SER A 129 -3.56 -13.85 3.78
CA SER A 129 -4.07 -15.22 3.58
C SER A 129 -3.59 -16.18 4.66
N THR A 130 -2.31 -16.18 5.00
CA THR A 130 -1.77 -17.05 6.07
C THR A 130 -2.35 -16.65 7.42
N TYR A 131 -2.43 -15.35 7.69
CA TYR A 131 -3.07 -14.79 8.89
C TYR A 131 -4.53 -15.25 9.05
N ALA A 132 -5.32 -15.26 7.98
CA ALA A 132 -6.70 -15.75 8.01
C ALA A 132 -6.78 -17.27 8.27
N VAL A 133 -5.91 -18.07 7.66
CA VAL A 133 -5.82 -19.52 7.88
C VAL A 133 -5.38 -19.84 9.31
N ASP A 134 -4.43 -19.09 9.86
CA ASP A 134 -3.98 -19.25 11.25
C ASP A 134 -5.12 -18.95 12.24
N ALA A 135 -5.90 -17.89 11.99
CA ALA A 135 -7.08 -17.57 12.80
C ALA A 135 -8.16 -18.66 12.71
N GLN A 136 -8.43 -19.18 11.51
CA GLN A 136 -9.33 -20.32 11.31
C GLN A 136 -8.85 -21.55 12.08
N THR A 137 -7.56 -21.87 11.98
CA THR A 137 -6.97 -23.03 12.67
C THR A 137 -7.11 -22.93 14.20
N LEU A 138 -6.94 -21.73 14.77
CA LEU A 138 -7.18 -21.50 16.20
C LEU A 138 -8.65 -21.67 16.59
N PHE A 139 -9.55 -21.23 15.72
CA PHE A 139 -10.99 -21.37 15.92
C PHE A 139 -11.41 -22.84 15.93
N ASP A 140 -10.99 -23.59 14.90
CA ASP A 140 -11.27 -25.02 14.75
C ASP A 140 -10.60 -25.86 15.83
N GLY A 141 -9.44 -25.42 16.35
CA GLY A 141 -8.74 -25.99 17.49
C GLY A 141 -9.41 -25.74 18.86
N GLY A 142 -10.66 -25.24 18.88
CA GLY A 142 -11.42 -25.00 20.11
C GLY A 142 -10.97 -23.79 20.92
N SER A 143 -10.21 -22.87 20.30
CA SER A 143 -9.67 -21.67 20.96
C SER A 143 -10.18 -20.36 20.33
N PRO A 144 -11.50 -20.12 20.25
CA PRO A 144 -12.07 -18.95 19.56
C PRO A 144 -11.62 -17.62 20.17
N GLY A 145 -11.40 -17.57 21.49
CA GLY A 145 -10.86 -16.37 22.14
C GLY A 145 -9.44 -16.01 21.68
N ARG A 146 -8.60 -17.02 21.42
CA ARG A 146 -7.24 -16.80 20.86
C ARG A 146 -7.32 -16.38 19.40
N ALA A 147 -8.24 -16.94 18.62
CA ALA A 147 -8.46 -16.54 17.23
C ALA A 147 -8.88 -15.06 17.15
N LEU A 148 -9.89 -14.64 17.92
CA LEU A 148 -10.33 -13.24 17.98
C LEU A 148 -9.24 -12.30 18.50
N GLY A 149 -8.52 -12.71 19.55
CA GLY A 149 -7.39 -11.96 20.07
C GLY A 149 -6.27 -11.78 19.05
N TYR A 150 -5.92 -12.84 18.32
CA TYR A 150 -4.95 -12.79 17.23
C TYR A 150 -5.39 -11.84 16.11
N LEU A 151 -6.67 -11.89 15.74
CA LEU A 151 -7.20 -11.01 14.71
C LEU A 151 -7.11 -9.53 15.12
N ALA A 152 -7.65 -9.21 16.29
CA ALA A 152 -7.67 -7.84 16.79
C ALA A 152 -6.25 -7.30 17.04
N LEU A 153 -5.39 -8.10 17.67
CA LEU A 153 -4.03 -7.70 18.00
C LEU A 153 -3.21 -7.41 16.74
N THR A 154 -3.30 -8.26 15.72
CA THR A 154 -2.51 -8.09 14.49
C THR A 154 -2.89 -6.79 13.78
N VAL A 155 -4.19 -6.51 13.64
CA VAL A 155 -4.66 -5.26 13.02
C VAL A 155 -4.25 -4.04 13.84
N ALA A 156 -4.47 -4.06 15.16
CA ALA A 156 -4.12 -2.94 16.02
C ALA A 156 -2.61 -2.65 16.01
N ALA A 157 -1.79 -3.70 16.11
CA ALA A 157 -0.34 -3.59 16.07
C ALA A 157 0.16 -3.11 14.69
N ALA A 158 -0.43 -3.60 13.60
CA ALA A 158 -0.10 -3.15 12.25
C ALA A 158 -0.37 -1.65 12.05
N LEU A 159 -1.56 -1.18 12.46
CA LEU A 159 -1.92 0.24 12.38
C LEU A 159 -0.98 1.11 13.22
N ALA A 160 -0.73 0.70 14.48
CA ALA A 160 0.21 1.40 15.35
C ALA A 160 1.62 1.44 14.75
N ALA A 161 2.07 0.35 14.12
CA ALA A 161 3.36 0.26 13.47
C ALA A 161 3.48 1.20 12.27
N VAL A 162 2.48 1.27 11.38
CA VAL A 162 2.48 2.22 10.25
C VAL A 162 2.57 3.65 10.77
N VAL A 163 1.71 4.03 11.72
CA VAL A 163 1.64 5.40 12.25
C VAL A 163 2.94 5.77 12.97
N GLY A 164 3.40 4.90 13.87
CA GLY A 164 4.61 5.13 14.66
C GLY A 164 5.86 5.23 13.78
N ALA A 165 6.04 4.31 12.83
CA ALA A 165 7.19 4.31 11.93
C ALA A 165 7.17 5.53 10.99
N SER A 166 6.00 5.88 10.45
CA SER A 166 5.84 7.09 9.62
C SER A 166 6.19 8.36 10.39
N TRP A 167 5.66 8.51 11.61
CA TRP A 167 5.89 9.68 12.44
C TRP A 167 7.37 9.82 12.85
N LEU A 168 8.00 8.71 13.27
CA LEU A 168 9.41 8.70 13.65
C LEU A 168 10.30 9.09 12.48
N THR A 169 10.03 8.50 11.30
CA THR A 169 10.79 8.76 10.08
C THR A 169 10.69 10.23 9.66
N ARG A 170 9.47 10.80 9.64
CA ARG A 170 9.27 12.22 9.30
C ARG A 170 9.97 13.14 10.29
N SER A 171 9.91 12.82 11.58
CA SER A 171 10.59 13.59 12.63
C SER A 171 12.11 13.59 12.43
N ALA A 172 12.71 12.42 12.14
CA ALA A 172 14.14 12.30 11.86
C ALA A 172 14.56 13.08 10.60
N VAL A 173 13.78 12.97 9.51
CA VAL A 173 14.02 13.71 8.27
C VAL A 173 13.97 15.22 8.49
N ARG A 174 13.02 15.71 9.29
CA ARG A 174 12.88 17.14 9.61
C ARG A 174 14.07 17.66 10.43
N LEU A 175 14.51 16.89 11.42
CA LEU A 175 15.68 17.25 12.23
C LEU A 175 16.94 17.36 11.39
N GLY A 176 17.22 16.37 10.53
CA GLY A 176 18.40 16.39 9.66
C GLY A 176 18.42 17.57 8.68
N ARG A 177 17.25 18.09 8.27
CA ARG A 177 17.16 19.31 7.45
C ARG A 177 17.44 20.58 8.21
N ALA A 178 17.03 20.66 9.47
CA ALA A 178 17.28 21.83 10.31
C ALA A 178 18.78 21.98 10.62
N GLU A 179 19.49 20.87 10.78
CA GLU A 179 20.94 20.84 11.02
C GLU A 179 21.76 21.15 9.75
N GLY A 180 21.21 20.87 8.56
CA GLY A 180 21.89 21.04 7.27
C GLY A 180 21.75 22.42 6.60
N SER A 181 21.09 23.40 7.22
CA SER A 181 20.91 24.74 6.64
C SER A 181 22.09 25.65 7.02
N PRO A 182 22.99 26.03 6.08
CA PRO A 182 24.03 27.01 6.39
C PRO A 182 23.41 28.38 6.68
N ALA A 183 23.91 29.04 7.73
CA ALA A 183 23.59 30.42 8.10
C ALA A 183 24.17 31.44 7.11
#